data_AF-A0A7V1RJ04-F1
#
_entry.id   AF-A0A7V1RJ04-F1
#
_cell.length_a   1.000
_cell.length_b   1.000
_cell.length_c   1.000
_cell.angle_alpha   90.00
_cell.angle_beta   90.00
_cell.angle_gamma   90.00
#
_symmetry.space_group_name_H-M   'P 1'
#
loop_
_entity.id
_entity.type
_entity.pdbx_description
1 polymer ?
#
loop_
_entity_poly.entity_id
_entity_poly.type
_entity_poly.pdbx_seq_one_letter_code
_entity_poly.pdbx_strand_id
1 'polypeptide(L)'
;MGEGVDLFVRFFRAVHGLEPFDWQRALAERVIEGPGWPAAVDVPTGLGKTAALDVAVVALARQADRPPAARTAPTRTFIVVDRRLLVDQAFERARRIAAALEMPEDEAVRRVAEGLLRIGGGGRPLEVVRMRGGVTWSWRWLASPCQPAVIAGTVDQFGSRLLFRGYGVGERLRPIDAALCGRDALLLLDEAHLSPALAENLDRAHQLEAAVEHSILAERTPRPVLLSATLRVREVDDAHVLRVNPEAERAEAARRRFAASRRLRLCEIEGGGRAGRERLVRALAGLAAQALTGLGGGGPRVAVVANTVATARGTFEELRASLGDRADVELLIGRCRGFEREQLGLAERIRGAFAAADPRPDRDRPA
;
A
#
# COMPACT_ATOMS: atom_id res chain seq x y z
N MET A 1 16.51 17.08 -17.49
CA MET A 1 15.38 16.16 -17.19
C MET A 1 14.89 15.65 -18.53
N GLY A 2 14.83 14.34 -18.73
CA GLY A 2 14.33 13.79 -19.99
C GLY A 2 12.82 14.02 -20.16
N GLU A 3 12.35 13.83 -21.39
CA GLU A 3 10.95 14.09 -21.79
C GLU A 3 9.95 13.18 -21.04
N GLY A 4 10.35 11.95 -20.70
CA GLY A 4 9.51 11.00 -19.97
C GLY A 4 9.36 11.38 -18.50
N VAL A 5 10.43 11.85 -17.86
CA VAL A 5 10.38 12.33 -16.48
C VAL A 5 9.58 13.63 -16.38
N ASP A 6 9.70 14.55 -17.34
CA ASP A 6 8.88 15.77 -17.37
C ASP A 6 7.38 15.43 -17.51
N LEU A 7 7.03 14.49 -18.39
CA LEU A 7 5.66 13.98 -18.50
C LEU A 7 5.16 13.41 -17.16
N PHE A 8 5.98 12.61 -16.47
CA PHE A 8 5.64 12.06 -15.16
C PHE A 8 5.38 13.16 -14.13
N VAL A 9 6.24 14.17 -14.03
CA VAL A 9 6.09 15.26 -13.05
C VAL A 9 4.82 16.05 -13.30
N ARG A 10 4.53 16.41 -14.56
CA ARG A 10 3.30 17.14 -14.93
C ARG A 10 2.06 16.30 -14.67
N PHE A 11 2.08 15.04 -15.08
CA PHE A 11 1.00 14.08 -14.81
C PHE A 11 0.73 13.97 -13.31
N PHE A 12 1.77 13.78 -12.50
CA PHE A 12 1.65 13.63 -11.06
C PHE A 12 1.04 14.89 -10.41
N ARG A 13 1.52 16.07 -10.80
CA ARG A 13 0.98 17.34 -10.32
C ARG A 13 -0.48 17.53 -10.70
N ALA A 14 -0.86 17.21 -11.94
CA ALA A 14 -2.22 17.35 -12.42
C ALA A 14 -3.19 16.39 -11.68
N VAL A 15 -2.78 15.16 -11.40
CA VAL A 15 -3.62 14.16 -10.73
C VAL A 15 -3.75 14.40 -9.22
N HIS A 16 -2.66 14.83 -8.55
CA HIS A 16 -2.62 14.89 -7.08
C HIS A 16 -2.54 16.30 -6.49
N GLY A 17 -2.27 17.33 -7.30
CA GLY A 17 -2.07 18.70 -6.84
C GLY A 17 -0.80 18.89 -5.99
N LEU A 18 0.15 17.96 -6.07
CA LEU A 18 1.38 17.91 -5.26
C LEU A 18 2.61 17.72 -6.14
N GLU A 19 3.77 18.19 -5.66
CA GLU A 19 5.04 17.81 -6.28
C GLU A 19 5.41 16.37 -5.95
N PRO A 20 5.99 15.62 -6.90
CA PRO A 20 6.57 14.33 -6.58
C PRO A 20 7.80 14.51 -5.66
N PHE A 21 8.09 13.48 -4.86
CA PHE A 21 9.32 13.36 -4.10
C PHE A 21 10.54 13.12 -5.03
N ASP A 22 11.75 13.39 -4.55
CA ASP A 22 12.98 13.20 -5.32
C ASP A 22 13.16 11.73 -5.72
N TRP A 23 12.87 10.79 -4.82
CA TRP A 23 12.90 9.37 -5.14
C TRP A 23 11.86 8.95 -6.18
N GLN A 24 10.70 9.61 -6.23
CA GLN A 24 9.66 9.32 -7.23
C GLN A 24 10.12 9.77 -8.61
N ARG A 25 10.80 10.92 -8.69
CA ARG A 25 11.49 11.38 -9.92
C ARG A 25 12.59 10.41 -10.33
N ALA A 26 13.43 9.98 -9.39
CA ALA A 26 14.51 9.03 -9.66
C ALA A 26 13.97 7.65 -10.12
N LEU A 27 12.88 7.17 -9.51
CA LEU A 27 12.20 5.96 -9.96
C LEU A 27 11.63 6.14 -11.38
N ALA A 28 10.98 7.27 -11.66
CA ALA A 28 10.46 7.58 -12.99
C ALA A 28 11.57 7.63 -14.04
N GLU A 29 12.69 8.28 -13.75
CA GLU A 29 13.87 8.34 -14.62
C GLU A 29 14.39 6.94 -14.94
N ARG A 30 14.63 6.12 -13.90
CA ARG A 30 15.10 4.75 -14.08
C ARG A 30 14.13 3.88 -14.89
N VAL A 31 12.83 4.00 -14.64
CA VAL A 31 11.80 3.13 -15.24
C VAL A 31 11.42 3.54 -16.66
N ILE A 32 11.26 4.85 -16.91
CA ILE A 32 10.74 5.39 -18.16
C ILE A 32 11.86 5.58 -19.18
N GLU A 33 13.04 6.04 -18.73
CA GLU A 33 14.15 6.44 -19.60
C GLU A 33 15.37 5.52 -19.45
N GLY A 34 15.48 4.83 -18.32
CA GLY A 34 16.63 4.00 -17.97
C GLY A 34 16.40 2.49 -18.13
N PRO A 35 17.08 1.67 -17.30
CA PRO A 35 17.11 0.21 -17.43
C PRO A 35 15.79 -0.48 -17.03
N GLY A 36 14.81 0.26 -16.53
CA GLY A 36 13.53 -0.27 -16.07
C GLY A 36 13.42 -0.40 -14.55
N TRP A 37 12.45 -1.20 -14.10
CA TRP A 37 12.15 -1.38 -12.68
C TRP A 37 13.34 -1.96 -11.89
N PRO A 38 13.66 -1.41 -10.71
CA PRO A 38 14.59 -2.05 -9.77
C PRO A 38 13.93 -3.29 -9.15
N ALA A 39 14.74 -4.16 -8.56
CA ALA A 39 14.23 -5.33 -7.82
C ALA A 39 13.59 -4.91 -6.49
N ALA A 40 14.08 -3.83 -5.88
CA ALA A 40 13.48 -3.24 -4.69
C ALA A 40 13.60 -1.72 -4.65
N VAL A 41 12.68 -1.10 -3.94
CA VAL A 41 12.65 0.33 -3.63
C VAL A 41 12.62 0.48 -2.12
N ASP A 42 13.73 0.96 -1.55
CA ASP A 42 13.89 1.17 -0.11
C ASP A 42 13.48 2.60 0.26
N VAL A 43 12.21 2.73 0.64
CA VAL A 43 11.59 4.01 1.00
C VAL A 43 10.99 3.85 2.39
N PRO A 44 11.25 4.76 3.34
CA PRO A 44 10.54 4.75 4.61
C PRO A 44 9.01 4.87 4.48
N THR A 45 8.30 4.43 5.50
CA THR A 45 6.86 4.67 5.60
C THR A 45 6.56 6.17 5.62
N GLY A 46 5.45 6.57 5.00
CA GLY A 46 5.02 7.98 4.96
C GLY A 46 5.59 8.83 3.82
N LEU A 47 6.50 8.30 2.99
CA LEU A 47 7.03 9.01 1.81
C LEU A 47 6.31 8.66 0.49
N GLY A 48 5.07 8.17 0.58
CA GLY A 48 4.20 8.02 -0.59
C GLY A 48 4.59 6.90 -1.57
N LYS A 49 4.99 5.71 -1.08
CA LYS A 49 5.39 4.55 -1.91
C LYS A 49 4.40 4.17 -3.00
N THR A 50 3.11 4.40 -2.74
CA THR A 50 2.02 4.14 -3.69
C THR A 50 2.13 4.97 -4.97
N ALA A 51 3.00 5.99 -5.02
CA ALA A 51 3.37 6.70 -6.23
C ALA A 51 4.06 5.85 -7.31
N ALA A 52 4.57 4.66 -6.95
CA ALA A 52 5.05 3.69 -7.93
C ALA A 52 3.95 3.30 -8.96
N LEU A 53 2.67 3.38 -8.59
CA LEU A 53 1.55 3.19 -9.53
C LEU A 53 1.56 4.24 -10.65
N ASP A 54 1.80 5.50 -10.32
CA ASP A 54 1.85 6.60 -11.27
C ASP A 54 3.00 6.41 -12.26
N VAL A 55 4.17 5.99 -11.76
CA VAL A 55 5.33 5.65 -12.60
C VAL A 55 4.98 4.51 -13.56
N ALA A 56 4.33 3.44 -13.08
CA ALA A 56 3.93 2.31 -13.93
C ALA A 56 2.96 2.72 -15.04
N VAL A 57 1.97 3.55 -14.71
CA VAL A 57 0.96 4.08 -15.64
C VAL A 57 1.62 4.92 -16.74
N VAL A 58 2.48 5.88 -16.36
CA VAL A 58 3.17 6.74 -17.33
C VAL A 58 4.16 5.94 -18.18
N ALA A 59 4.89 4.99 -17.57
CA ALA A 59 5.82 4.13 -18.29
C ALA A 59 5.14 3.28 -19.37
N LEU A 60 3.94 2.74 -19.07
CA LEU A 60 3.15 2.01 -20.06
C LEU A 60 2.69 2.92 -21.19
N ALA A 61 2.12 4.08 -20.87
CA ALA A 61 1.64 5.03 -21.87
C ALA A 61 2.75 5.54 -22.81
N ARG A 62 3.96 5.76 -22.29
CA ARG A 62 5.14 6.17 -23.08
C ARG A 62 5.58 5.13 -24.10
N GLN A 63 5.17 3.88 -23.93
CA GLN A 63 5.50 2.78 -24.83
C GLN A 63 4.34 2.44 -25.78
N ALA A 64 3.30 3.27 -25.86
CA ALA A 64 2.14 3.03 -26.72
C ALA A 64 2.48 2.93 -28.22
N ASP A 65 3.49 3.66 -28.67
CA ASP A 65 3.97 3.64 -30.07
C ASP A 65 4.89 2.46 -30.38
N ARG A 66 5.28 1.68 -29.37
CA ARG A 66 6.12 0.49 -29.58
C ARG A 66 5.24 -0.69 -29.98
N PRO A 67 5.71 -1.58 -30.88
CA PRO A 67 5.01 -2.82 -31.16
C PRO A 67 4.89 -3.65 -29.88
N PRO A 68 3.83 -4.46 -29.70
CA PRO A 68 3.59 -5.20 -28.47
C PRO A 68 4.81 -5.97 -27.96
N ALA A 69 5.55 -6.65 -28.85
CA ALA A 69 6.76 -7.40 -28.50
C ALA A 69 7.87 -6.53 -27.90
N ALA A 70 8.05 -5.28 -28.36
CA ALA A 70 9.11 -4.38 -27.90
C ALA A 70 8.73 -3.56 -26.64
N ARG A 71 7.51 -3.72 -26.11
CA ARG A 71 7.10 -3.05 -24.86
C ARG A 71 7.68 -3.77 -23.65
N THR A 72 8.38 -3.06 -22.79
CA THR A 72 8.89 -3.58 -21.52
C THR A 72 7.96 -3.29 -20.35
N ALA A 73 7.08 -2.27 -20.48
CA ALA A 73 6.09 -1.94 -19.48
C ALA A 73 4.89 -2.92 -19.55
N PRO A 74 4.55 -3.60 -18.45
CA PRO A 74 3.41 -4.51 -18.39
C PRO A 74 2.05 -3.80 -18.53
N THR A 75 1.06 -4.45 -19.15
CA THR A 75 -0.31 -3.92 -19.23
C THR A 75 -1.03 -3.93 -17.88
N ARG A 76 -0.66 -4.84 -16.97
CA ARG A 76 -1.25 -4.95 -15.64
C ARG A 76 -0.25 -4.57 -14.56
N THR A 77 -0.64 -3.70 -13.64
CA THR A 77 0.12 -3.40 -12.43
C THR A 77 -0.66 -3.85 -11.20
N PHE A 78 -0.10 -4.79 -10.46
CA PHE A 78 -0.60 -5.23 -9.17
C PHE A 78 0.12 -4.46 -8.06
N ILE A 79 -0.64 -3.90 -7.13
CA ILE A 79 -0.13 -3.47 -5.84
C ILE A 79 -0.70 -4.40 -4.77
N VAL A 80 0.18 -5.22 -4.21
CA VAL A 80 -0.18 -6.29 -3.29
C VAL A 80 0.31 -5.93 -1.90
N VAL A 81 -0.62 -5.99 -0.95
CA VAL A 81 -0.34 -5.65 0.45
C VAL A 81 -0.99 -6.67 1.36
N ASP A 82 -0.31 -7.05 2.44
CA ASP A 82 -0.85 -8.00 3.42
C ASP A 82 -2.09 -7.44 4.15
N ARG A 83 -2.16 -6.11 4.30
CA ARG A 83 -3.18 -5.42 5.09
C ARG A 83 -4.31 -4.87 4.23
N ARG A 84 -5.55 -5.30 4.50
CA ARG A 84 -6.77 -4.85 3.79
C ARG A 84 -6.97 -3.33 3.75
N LEU A 85 -6.62 -2.62 4.83
CA LEU A 85 -6.74 -1.16 4.87
C LEU A 85 -5.80 -0.48 3.87
N LEU A 86 -4.58 -1.00 3.73
CA LEU A 86 -3.60 -0.47 2.77
C LEU A 86 -4.04 -0.80 1.33
N VAL A 87 -4.67 -1.95 1.11
CA VAL A 87 -5.30 -2.27 -0.18
C VAL A 87 -6.38 -1.25 -0.54
N ASP A 88 -7.26 -0.88 0.40
CA ASP A 88 -8.28 0.14 0.14
C ASP A 88 -7.66 1.50 -0.17
N GLN A 89 -6.60 1.92 0.54
CA GLN A 89 -5.89 3.16 0.24
C GLN A 89 -5.23 3.16 -1.15
N ALA A 90 -4.59 2.06 -1.53
CA ALA A 90 -3.99 1.90 -2.85
C ALA A 90 -5.05 1.89 -3.96
N PHE A 91 -6.19 1.25 -3.70
CA PHE A 91 -7.35 1.25 -4.61
C PHE A 91 -7.91 2.66 -4.82
N GLU A 92 -8.10 3.45 -3.76
CA GLU A 92 -8.57 4.83 -3.88
C GLU A 92 -7.59 5.71 -4.66
N ARG A 93 -6.27 5.53 -4.48
CA ARG A 93 -5.27 6.22 -5.31
C ARG A 93 -5.42 5.83 -6.78
N ALA A 94 -5.54 4.54 -7.08
CA ALA A 94 -5.70 4.06 -8.44
C ALA A 94 -7.00 4.57 -9.09
N ARG A 95 -8.11 4.63 -8.33
CA ARG A 95 -9.36 5.24 -8.80
C ARG A 95 -9.19 6.73 -9.14
N ARG A 96 -8.45 7.49 -8.33
CA ARG A 96 -8.15 8.89 -8.64
C ARG A 96 -7.40 9.02 -9.97
N ILE A 97 -6.39 8.16 -10.18
CA ILE A 97 -5.64 8.12 -11.44
C ILE A 97 -6.58 7.83 -12.63
N ALA A 98 -7.42 6.79 -12.52
CA ALA A 98 -8.36 6.43 -13.57
C ALA A 98 -9.39 7.53 -13.86
N ALA A 99 -9.94 8.17 -12.84
CA ALA A 99 -10.89 9.27 -13.00
C ALA A 99 -10.27 10.47 -13.74
N ALA A 100 -9.03 10.83 -13.41
CA ALA A 100 -8.31 11.89 -14.11
C ALA A 100 -8.05 11.52 -15.59
N LEU A 101 -7.74 10.25 -15.87
CA LEU A 101 -7.52 9.76 -17.23
C LEU A 101 -8.81 9.68 -18.06
N GLU A 102 -9.96 9.40 -17.44
CA GLU A 102 -11.26 9.36 -18.10
C GLU A 102 -11.73 10.75 -18.56
N MET A 103 -11.40 11.80 -17.80
CA MET A 103 -11.75 13.19 -18.10
C MET A 103 -10.52 14.10 -17.99
N PRO A 104 -9.61 14.07 -18.97
CA PRO A 104 -8.33 14.78 -18.88
C PRO A 104 -8.48 16.28 -19.13
N GLU A 105 -8.33 17.07 -18.05
CA GLU A 105 -8.28 18.53 -18.11
C GLU A 105 -6.87 19.05 -18.46
N ASP A 106 -5.83 18.34 -18.04
CA ASP A 106 -4.42 18.68 -18.28
C ASP A 106 -3.84 17.92 -19.48
N GLU A 107 -2.92 18.55 -20.22
CA GLU A 107 -2.28 17.99 -21.42
C GLU A 107 -1.42 16.75 -21.12
N ALA A 108 -0.71 16.72 -19.99
CA ALA A 108 0.07 15.56 -19.58
C ALA A 108 -0.83 14.36 -19.29
N VAL A 109 -1.99 14.60 -18.66
CA VAL A 109 -2.99 13.56 -18.38
C VAL A 109 -3.62 13.05 -19.67
N ARG A 110 -3.95 13.94 -20.61
CA ARG A 110 -4.47 13.59 -21.94
C ARG A 110 -3.52 12.70 -22.71
N ARG A 111 -2.23 13.07 -22.78
CA ARG A 111 -1.19 12.29 -23.45
C ARG A 111 -1.04 10.88 -22.87
N VAL A 112 -1.13 10.74 -21.55
CA VAL A 112 -1.10 9.43 -20.88
C VAL A 112 -2.37 8.64 -21.21
N ALA A 113 -3.55 9.26 -21.14
CA ALA A 113 -4.82 8.61 -21.45
C ALA A 113 -4.88 8.07 -22.88
N GLU A 114 -4.47 8.86 -23.87
CA GLU A 114 -4.41 8.45 -25.28
C GLU A 114 -3.45 7.28 -25.51
N GLY A 115 -2.27 7.31 -24.87
CA GLY A 115 -1.33 6.21 -24.94
C GLY A 115 -1.94 4.90 -24.42
N LEU A 116 -2.62 4.95 -23.27
CA LEU A 116 -3.28 3.77 -22.70
C LEU A 116 -4.46 3.28 -23.54
N LEU A 117 -5.28 4.18 -24.09
CA LEU A 117 -6.39 3.82 -24.97
C LEU A 117 -5.89 3.07 -26.21
N ARG A 118 -4.79 3.54 -26.84
CA ARG A 118 -4.16 2.86 -27.97
C ARG A 118 -3.66 1.46 -27.61
N ILE A 119 -3.13 1.28 -26.40
CA ILE A 119 -2.68 -0.03 -25.92
C ILE A 119 -3.85 -0.99 -25.67
N GLY A 120 -4.91 -0.50 -25.01
CA GLY A 120 -6.06 -1.31 -24.62
C GLY A 120 -7.01 -1.64 -25.76
N GLY A 121 -7.11 -0.77 -26.77
CA GLY A 121 -8.06 -0.90 -27.87
C GLY A 121 -9.54 -0.79 -27.43
N GLY A 122 -9.78 -0.40 -26.18
CA GLY A 122 -11.10 -0.27 -25.57
C GLY A 122 -11.49 1.19 -25.33
N GLY A 123 -12.69 1.40 -24.76
CA GLY A 123 -13.23 2.74 -24.52
C GLY A 123 -12.77 3.40 -23.21
N ARG A 124 -11.89 2.77 -22.42
CA ARG A 124 -11.40 3.29 -21.14
C ARG A 124 -9.88 3.23 -21.06
N PRO A 125 -9.19 4.30 -20.62
CA PRO A 125 -7.73 4.31 -20.53
C PRO A 125 -7.20 3.32 -19.49
N LEU A 126 -7.81 3.26 -18.30
CA LEU A 126 -7.29 2.46 -17.19
C LEU A 126 -8.42 1.78 -16.41
N GLU A 127 -8.35 0.46 -16.30
CA GLU A 127 -9.23 -0.32 -15.43
C GLU A 127 -8.67 -0.38 -14.01
N VAL A 128 -9.53 -0.28 -12.99
CA VAL A 128 -9.10 -0.36 -11.59
C VAL A 128 -9.88 -1.42 -10.85
N VAL A 129 -9.17 -2.40 -10.31
CA VAL A 129 -9.75 -3.56 -9.65
C VAL A 129 -9.31 -3.61 -8.19
N ARG A 130 -10.27 -3.91 -7.30
CA ARG A 130 -10.00 -4.22 -5.90
C ARG A 130 -10.16 -5.72 -5.65
N MET A 131 -9.08 -6.39 -5.26
CA MET A 131 -9.01 -7.85 -5.11
C MET A 131 -8.66 -8.25 -3.67
N ARG A 132 -9.61 -8.10 -2.74
CA ARG A 132 -9.41 -8.48 -1.32
C ARG A 132 -10.63 -9.17 -0.72
N GLY A 133 -10.43 -10.03 0.27
CA GLY A 133 -11.56 -10.65 0.98
C GLY A 133 -12.52 -9.62 1.62
N GLY A 134 -13.82 -9.95 1.63
CA GLY A 134 -14.88 -9.14 2.23
C GLY A 134 -15.37 -7.97 1.39
N VAL A 135 -15.13 -8.00 0.07
CA VAL A 135 -15.80 -7.15 -0.93
C VAL A 135 -16.26 -8.04 -2.08
N THR A 136 -17.31 -7.64 -2.80
CA THR A 136 -17.72 -8.32 -4.03
C THR A 136 -17.04 -7.62 -5.20
N TRP A 137 -16.44 -8.39 -6.10
CA TRP A 137 -15.95 -7.89 -7.39
C TRP A 137 -16.33 -8.89 -8.47
N SER A 138 -16.26 -8.45 -9.73
CA SER A 138 -16.61 -9.31 -10.87
C SER A 138 -15.74 -10.57 -10.87
N TRP A 139 -16.36 -11.75 -11.02
CA TRP A 139 -15.64 -12.99 -11.25
C TRP A 139 -14.76 -12.91 -12.51
N ARG A 140 -15.17 -12.04 -13.45
CA ARG A 140 -14.43 -11.64 -14.65
C ARG A 140 -13.88 -10.23 -14.44
N TRP A 141 -12.99 -10.11 -13.48
CA TRP A 141 -12.46 -8.83 -12.96
C TRP A 141 -11.67 -8.03 -13.99
N LEU A 142 -11.18 -8.69 -15.05
CA LEU A 142 -10.63 -8.04 -16.22
C LEU A 142 -11.17 -8.74 -17.46
N ALA A 143 -11.80 -7.97 -18.35
CA ALA A 143 -12.46 -8.52 -19.53
C ALA A 143 -11.48 -8.92 -20.65
N SER A 144 -10.35 -8.21 -20.75
CA SER A 144 -9.34 -8.39 -21.79
C SER A 144 -7.92 -8.31 -21.21
N PRO A 145 -6.99 -9.20 -21.60
CA PRO A 145 -5.59 -9.10 -21.20
C PRO A 145 -4.86 -7.90 -21.83
N CYS A 146 -5.44 -7.22 -22.81
CA CYS A 146 -4.83 -6.03 -23.41
C CYS A 146 -5.20 -4.73 -22.65
N GLN A 147 -6.29 -4.73 -21.88
CA GLN A 147 -6.76 -3.56 -21.14
C GLN A 147 -5.73 -3.15 -20.09
N PRO A 148 -5.18 -1.92 -20.14
CA PRO A 148 -4.34 -1.41 -19.07
C PRO A 148 -5.11 -1.40 -17.75
N ALA A 149 -4.50 -1.95 -16.70
CA ALA A 149 -5.17 -2.11 -15.42
C ALA A 149 -4.26 -1.93 -14.22
N VAL A 150 -4.81 -1.35 -13.15
CA VAL A 150 -4.24 -1.37 -11.80
C VAL A 150 -5.10 -2.24 -10.89
N ILE A 151 -4.49 -3.23 -10.25
CA ILE A 151 -5.15 -4.16 -9.35
C ILE A 151 -4.57 -3.97 -7.95
N ALA A 152 -5.39 -3.47 -7.03
CA ALA A 152 -5.04 -3.40 -5.61
C ALA A 152 -5.56 -4.66 -4.91
N GLY A 153 -4.65 -5.51 -4.41
CA GLY A 153 -5.00 -6.84 -3.91
C GLY A 153 -4.31 -7.23 -2.61
N THR A 154 -4.85 -8.25 -1.94
CA THR A 154 -4.15 -8.88 -0.81
C THR A 154 -3.19 -9.96 -1.30
N VAL A 155 -2.16 -10.23 -0.50
CA VAL A 155 -1.17 -11.31 -0.70
C VAL A 155 -1.86 -12.63 -1.01
N ASP A 156 -2.88 -13.00 -0.22
CA ASP A 156 -3.66 -14.22 -0.43
C ASP A 156 -4.38 -14.27 -1.79
N GLN A 157 -4.97 -13.16 -2.23
CA GLN A 157 -5.80 -13.15 -3.44
C GLN A 157 -4.95 -13.20 -4.70
N PHE A 158 -3.82 -12.49 -4.70
CA PHE A 158 -2.84 -12.54 -5.79
C PHE A 158 -2.10 -13.89 -5.80
N GLY A 159 -1.51 -14.29 -4.68
CA GLY A 159 -0.69 -15.51 -4.58
C GLY A 159 -1.47 -16.77 -4.90
N SER A 160 -2.70 -16.90 -4.39
CA SER A 160 -3.55 -18.06 -4.71
C SER A 160 -3.88 -18.15 -6.20
N ARG A 161 -4.10 -17.02 -6.89
CA ARG A 161 -4.38 -17.00 -8.34
C ARG A 161 -3.16 -17.35 -9.17
N LEU A 162 -2.00 -16.81 -8.80
CA LEU A 162 -0.72 -17.17 -9.42
C LEU A 162 -0.48 -18.70 -9.38
N LEU A 163 -0.87 -19.35 -8.28
CA LEU A 163 -0.70 -20.79 -8.07
C LEU A 163 -1.89 -21.65 -8.54
N PHE A 164 -2.75 -21.15 -9.45
CA PHE A 164 -3.92 -21.88 -9.97
C PHE A 164 -4.91 -22.32 -8.88
N ARG A 165 -4.98 -21.61 -7.75
CA ARG A 165 -5.82 -21.93 -6.59
C ARG A 165 -6.60 -20.72 -6.09
N GLY A 166 -6.95 -19.80 -6.99
CA GLY A 166 -7.61 -18.54 -6.65
C GLY A 166 -8.80 -18.69 -5.69
N TYR A 167 -8.78 -17.94 -4.59
CA TYR A 167 -9.90 -17.93 -3.63
C TYR A 167 -11.19 -17.43 -4.29
N GLY A 168 -12.27 -18.21 -4.13
CA GLY A 168 -13.58 -17.87 -4.71
C GLY A 168 -13.64 -17.99 -6.23
N VAL A 169 -12.67 -18.66 -6.86
CA VAL A 169 -12.58 -18.83 -8.32
C VAL A 169 -12.99 -20.25 -8.69
N GLY A 170 -13.96 -20.36 -9.61
CA GLY A 170 -14.39 -21.65 -10.17
C GLY A 170 -13.27 -22.30 -10.99
N GLU A 171 -13.26 -23.63 -11.08
CA GLU A 171 -12.11 -24.38 -11.61
C GLU A 171 -11.72 -23.99 -13.04
N ARG A 172 -12.71 -23.71 -13.89
CA ARG A 172 -12.53 -23.30 -15.29
C ARG A 172 -11.89 -21.91 -15.44
N LEU A 173 -11.91 -21.09 -14.39
CA LEU A 173 -11.33 -19.75 -14.40
C LEU A 173 -9.92 -19.71 -13.80
N ARG A 174 -9.48 -20.76 -13.09
CA ARG A 174 -8.15 -20.81 -12.46
C ARG A 174 -7.02 -20.58 -13.46
N PRO A 175 -7.00 -21.19 -14.67
CA PRO A 175 -5.94 -20.93 -15.64
C PRO A 175 -5.96 -19.50 -16.17
N ILE A 176 -7.15 -18.90 -16.32
CA ILE A 176 -7.31 -17.52 -16.79
C ILE A 176 -6.76 -16.56 -15.74
N ASP A 177 -7.15 -16.72 -14.47
CA ASP A 177 -6.66 -15.90 -13.37
C ASP A 177 -5.14 -16.04 -13.18
N ALA A 178 -4.61 -17.26 -13.30
CA ALA A 178 -3.17 -17.53 -13.25
C ALA A 178 -2.43 -16.82 -14.38
N ALA A 179 -2.95 -16.86 -15.62
CA ALA A 179 -2.36 -16.15 -16.75
C ALA A 179 -2.41 -14.63 -16.57
N LEU A 180 -3.52 -14.08 -16.08
CA LEU A 180 -3.67 -12.64 -15.85
C LEU A 180 -2.76 -12.12 -14.72
N CYS A 181 -2.51 -12.91 -13.68
CA CYS A 181 -1.61 -12.54 -12.58
C CYS A 181 -0.13 -12.84 -12.90
N GLY A 182 0.13 -13.90 -13.64
CA GLY A 182 1.46 -14.46 -13.87
C GLY A 182 2.09 -14.08 -15.20
N ARG A 183 1.45 -13.29 -16.07
CA ARG A 183 2.03 -12.85 -17.35
C ARG A 183 1.75 -11.39 -17.61
N ASP A 184 2.69 -10.71 -18.28
CA ASP A 184 2.64 -9.29 -18.62
C ASP A 184 2.10 -8.43 -17.46
N ALA A 185 2.66 -8.69 -16.27
CA ALA A 185 2.23 -8.09 -15.02
C ALA A 185 3.42 -7.52 -14.23
N LEU A 186 3.31 -6.27 -13.78
CA LEU A 186 4.17 -5.68 -12.76
C LEU A 186 3.57 -5.99 -11.39
N LEU A 187 4.36 -6.52 -10.47
CA LEU A 187 3.95 -6.76 -9.09
C LEU A 187 4.72 -5.84 -8.14
N LEU A 188 4.03 -4.85 -7.58
CA LEU A 188 4.52 -4.01 -6.50
C LEU A 188 4.10 -4.66 -5.17
N LEU A 189 5.03 -5.33 -4.50
CA LEU A 189 4.77 -5.97 -3.20
C LEU A 189 5.12 -4.99 -2.06
N ASP A 190 4.09 -4.39 -1.46
CA ASP A 190 4.25 -3.48 -0.33
C ASP A 190 4.28 -4.23 1.00
N GLU A 191 5.08 -3.72 1.92
CA GLU A 191 5.41 -4.39 3.19
C GLU A 191 5.91 -5.83 2.97
N ALA A 192 6.78 -6.04 1.98
CA ALA A 192 7.29 -7.35 1.59
C ALA A 192 7.86 -8.18 2.76
N HIS A 193 8.41 -7.52 3.78
CA HIS A 193 8.91 -8.14 5.01
C HIS A 193 7.83 -8.87 5.83
N LEU A 194 6.55 -8.56 5.61
CA LEU A 194 5.40 -9.25 6.22
C LEU A 194 4.92 -10.43 5.37
N SER A 195 5.44 -10.61 4.15
CA SER A 195 4.98 -11.65 3.22
C SER A 195 6.12 -12.40 2.53
N PRO A 196 7.11 -12.91 3.29
CA PRO A 196 8.28 -13.59 2.72
C PRO A 196 7.89 -14.82 1.88
N ALA A 197 6.84 -15.55 2.28
CA ALA A 197 6.36 -16.72 1.54
C ALA A 197 5.87 -16.38 0.13
N LEU A 198 5.26 -15.20 -0.10
CA LEU A 198 4.85 -14.80 -1.45
C LEU A 198 6.08 -14.46 -2.29
N ALA A 199 7.06 -13.74 -1.73
CA ALA A 199 8.30 -13.41 -2.42
C ALA A 199 9.05 -14.69 -2.85
N GLU A 200 9.23 -15.66 -1.93
CA GLU A 200 9.87 -16.94 -2.24
C GLU A 200 9.11 -17.73 -3.31
N ASN A 201 7.77 -17.74 -3.28
CA ASN A 201 6.97 -18.39 -4.31
C ASN A 201 7.13 -17.74 -5.69
N LEU A 202 7.27 -16.41 -5.75
CA LEU A 202 7.53 -15.70 -7.00
C LEU A 202 8.91 -16.02 -7.57
N ASP A 203 9.93 -16.00 -6.72
CA ASP A 203 11.28 -16.37 -7.11
C ASP A 203 11.33 -17.82 -7.61
N ARG A 204 10.64 -18.73 -6.92
CA ARG A 204 10.53 -20.11 -7.34
C ARG A 204 9.79 -20.25 -8.66
N ALA A 205 8.70 -19.51 -8.86
CA ALA A 205 7.97 -19.49 -10.12
C ALA A 205 8.85 -19.00 -11.28
N HIS A 206 9.64 -17.94 -11.08
CA HIS A 206 10.59 -17.47 -12.10
C HIS A 206 11.67 -18.49 -12.42
N GLN A 207 12.24 -19.15 -11.41
CA GLN A 207 13.24 -20.20 -11.63
C GLN A 207 12.66 -21.36 -12.44
N LEU A 208 11.43 -21.77 -12.13
CA LEU A 208 10.73 -22.82 -12.88
C LEU A 208 10.47 -22.38 -14.32
N GLU A 209 10.01 -21.14 -14.54
CA GLU A 209 9.77 -20.62 -15.90
C GLU A 209 11.07 -20.48 -16.71
N ALA A 210 12.16 -20.05 -16.09
CA ALA A 210 13.48 -19.92 -16.73
C ALA A 210 14.09 -21.28 -17.12
N ALA A 211 13.71 -22.36 -16.44
CA ALA A 211 14.15 -23.72 -16.75
C ALA A 211 13.35 -24.38 -17.90
N VAL A 212 12.27 -23.76 -18.39
CA VAL A 212 11.45 -24.31 -19.49
C VAL A 212 12.11 -23.97 -20.83
N GLU A 213 12.42 -24.99 -21.63
CA GLU A 213 13.05 -24.84 -22.95
C GLU A 213 12.22 -24.01 -23.94
N HIS A 214 10.88 -24.08 -23.84
CA HIS A 214 9.94 -23.41 -24.74
C HIS A 214 8.84 -22.67 -23.96
N SER A 215 9.15 -21.45 -23.50
CA SER A 215 8.15 -20.58 -22.87
C SER A 215 7.35 -19.80 -23.92
N ILE A 216 6.02 -19.93 -23.89
CA ILE A 216 5.10 -19.33 -24.87
C ILE A 216 5.07 -17.78 -24.79
N LEU A 217 5.63 -17.19 -23.73
CA LEU A 217 5.79 -15.73 -23.54
C LEU A 217 6.99 -15.42 -22.64
N ALA A 218 8.19 -15.86 -23.01
CA ALA A 218 9.41 -15.75 -22.19
C ALA A 218 9.72 -14.31 -21.74
N GLU A 219 9.42 -13.32 -22.56
CA GLU A 219 9.71 -11.90 -22.27
C GLU A 219 8.62 -11.21 -21.42
N ARG A 220 7.56 -11.95 -21.06
CA ARG A 220 6.37 -11.45 -20.34
C ARG A 220 6.21 -12.09 -18.97
N THR A 221 7.28 -12.57 -18.37
CA THR A 221 7.26 -13.01 -16.98
C THR A 221 6.86 -11.86 -16.06
N PRO A 222 6.17 -12.15 -14.94
CA PRO A 222 5.77 -11.11 -14.01
C PRO A 222 7.02 -10.47 -13.40
N ARG A 223 6.98 -9.17 -13.14
CA ARG A 223 8.13 -8.43 -12.60
C ARG A 223 7.87 -8.05 -11.15
N PRO A 224 8.42 -8.76 -10.16
CA PRO A 224 8.27 -8.39 -8.77
C PRO A 224 9.17 -7.20 -8.45
N VAL A 225 8.63 -6.23 -7.72
CA VAL A 225 9.32 -5.09 -7.16
C VAL A 225 8.93 -5.00 -5.70
N LEU A 226 9.91 -5.15 -4.82
CA LEU A 226 9.69 -5.06 -3.38
C LEU A 226 9.64 -3.59 -2.97
N LEU A 227 8.53 -3.15 -2.38
CA LEU A 227 8.42 -1.84 -1.74
C LEU A 227 8.56 -2.05 -0.23
N SER A 228 9.68 -1.62 0.35
CA SER A 228 9.96 -1.85 1.78
C SER A 228 10.56 -0.62 2.43
N ALA A 229 10.37 -0.50 3.74
CA ALA A 229 11.02 0.52 4.58
C ALA A 229 12.21 -0.07 5.36
N THR A 230 12.36 -1.40 5.30
CA THR A 230 13.36 -2.17 6.02
C THR A 230 13.70 -3.37 5.14
N LEU A 231 14.42 -3.15 4.04
CA LEU A 231 15.01 -4.26 3.31
C LEU A 231 16.11 -4.87 4.17
N ARG A 232 16.07 -6.18 4.40
CA ARG A 232 17.25 -6.88 4.91
C ARG A 232 18.16 -7.11 3.71
N VAL A 233 19.37 -6.57 3.77
CA VAL A 233 20.41 -6.57 2.70
C VAL A 233 20.69 -7.96 2.08
N ARG A 234 20.25 -9.05 2.73
CA ARG A 234 20.39 -10.43 2.22
C ARG A 234 19.36 -10.85 1.17
N GLU A 235 18.34 -10.04 0.89
CA GLU A 235 17.20 -10.45 0.04
C GLU A 235 17.35 -10.02 -1.43
N VAL A 236 18.19 -9.01 -1.74
CA VAL A 236 18.37 -8.48 -3.11
C VAL A 236 19.79 -7.93 -3.26
N ASP A 237 20.44 -8.15 -4.42
CA ASP A 237 21.71 -7.50 -4.74
C ASP A 237 21.57 -5.97 -4.76
N ASP A 238 22.45 -5.28 -4.04
CA ASP A 238 22.38 -3.85 -3.78
C ASP A 238 22.40 -3.01 -5.06
N ALA A 239 23.05 -3.51 -6.13
CA ALA A 239 23.05 -2.86 -7.44
C ALA A 239 21.65 -2.73 -8.08
N HIS A 240 20.69 -3.52 -7.60
CA HIS A 240 19.31 -3.56 -8.09
C HIS A 240 18.31 -2.91 -7.12
N VAL A 241 18.79 -2.23 -6.08
CA VAL A 241 17.95 -1.52 -5.08
C VAL A 241 17.99 -0.02 -5.32
N LEU A 242 16.82 0.61 -5.45
CA LEU A 242 16.70 2.06 -5.40
C LEU A 242 16.60 2.49 -3.93
N ARG A 243 17.69 3.02 -3.37
CA ARG A 243 17.73 3.52 -2.00
C ARG A 243 17.36 5.00 -1.92
N VAL A 244 16.45 5.32 -1.01
CA VAL A 244 16.04 6.71 -0.76
C VAL A 244 16.78 7.24 0.45
N ASN A 245 17.37 8.43 0.31
CA ASN A 245 17.85 9.19 1.46
C ASN A 245 16.68 10.01 2.03
N PRO A 246 16.08 9.61 3.16
CA PRO A 246 14.86 10.25 3.68
C PRO A 246 15.10 11.69 4.13
N GLU A 247 16.34 12.03 4.51
CA GLU A 247 16.71 13.38 4.95
C GLU A 247 16.83 14.35 3.77
N ALA A 248 17.15 13.81 2.59
CA ALA A 248 17.25 14.56 1.34
C ALA A 248 15.86 14.87 0.73
N GLU A 249 14.84 14.05 1.02
CA GLU A 249 13.47 14.21 0.51
C GLU A 249 12.81 15.51 1.02
N ARG A 250 12.78 16.52 0.16
CA ARG A 250 12.38 17.89 0.50
C ARG A 250 10.87 18.00 0.80
N ALA A 251 10.54 18.01 2.09
CA ALA A 251 9.48 18.84 2.66
C ALA A 251 9.82 19.10 4.14
N GLU A 252 9.74 20.35 4.62
CA GLU A 252 10.06 20.70 6.01
C GLU A 252 9.23 19.87 7.01
N ALA A 253 7.97 19.57 6.68
CA ALA A 253 7.10 18.71 7.47
C ALA A 253 7.58 17.24 7.55
N ALA A 254 8.15 16.69 6.46
CA ALA A 254 8.76 15.36 6.46
C ALA A 254 10.02 15.37 7.32
N ARG A 255 10.89 16.39 7.17
CA ARG A 255 12.09 16.55 8.01
C ARG A 255 11.75 16.65 9.50
N ARG A 256 10.74 17.44 9.88
CA ARG A 256 10.28 17.54 11.29
C ARG A 256 9.76 16.21 11.82
N ARG A 257 9.02 15.42 11.01
CA ARG A 257 8.55 14.08 11.39
C ARG A 257 9.69 13.06 11.53
N PHE A 258 10.65 13.09 10.62
CA PHE A 258 11.80 12.17 10.64
C PHE A 258 12.82 12.54 11.74
N ALA A 259 13.07 13.82 11.96
CA ALA A 259 13.98 14.31 12.99
C ALA A 259 13.37 14.28 14.41
N ALA A 260 12.07 13.98 14.55
CA ALA A 260 11.43 13.85 15.86
C ALA A 260 12.11 12.72 16.65
N SER A 261 12.66 13.05 17.82
CA SER A 261 13.34 12.09 18.67
C SER A 261 12.39 10.97 19.09
N ARG A 262 12.64 9.74 18.63
CA ARG A 262 11.91 8.56 19.08
C ARG A 262 12.46 8.14 20.44
N ARG A 263 11.73 8.46 21.51
CA ARG A 263 12.07 7.97 22.86
C ARG A 263 11.44 6.60 23.05
N LEU A 264 12.27 5.59 23.20
CA LEU A 264 11.83 4.23 23.52
C LEU A 264 12.12 3.97 25.00
N ARG A 265 11.11 3.49 25.74
CA ARG A 265 11.27 3.00 27.11
C ARG A 265 10.79 1.56 27.15
N LEU A 266 11.68 0.64 27.53
CA LEU A 266 11.33 -0.73 27.81
C LEU A 266 10.73 -0.82 29.22
N CYS A 267 9.55 -1.41 29.33
CA CYS A 267 8.87 -1.69 30.60
C CYS A 267 8.61 -3.19 30.67
N GLU A 268 9.34 -3.88 31.54
CA GLU A 268 9.17 -5.31 31.74
C GLU A 268 8.04 -5.59 32.74
N ILE A 269 7.19 -6.56 32.41
CA ILE A 269 6.06 -7.00 33.26
C ILE A 269 6.31 -8.46 33.60
N GLU A 270 6.53 -8.76 34.88
CA GLU A 270 6.80 -10.12 35.31
C GLU A 270 5.54 -11.01 35.34
N GLY A 271 5.76 -12.30 35.06
CA GLY A 271 4.80 -13.41 35.22
C GLY A 271 3.87 -13.68 34.05
N GLY A 272 3.29 -14.88 34.03
CA GLY A 272 2.43 -15.39 32.96
C GLY A 272 0.96 -15.59 33.35
N GLY A 273 0.16 -16.06 32.39
CA GLY A 273 -1.25 -16.41 32.60
C GLY A 273 -2.14 -15.21 32.94
N ARG A 274 -3.20 -15.47 33.72
CA ARG A 274 -4.22 -14.45 34.06
C ARG A 274 -3.63 -13.27 34.85
N ALA A 275 -2.82 -13.56 35.86
CA ALA A 275 -2.22 -12.54 36.72
C ALA A 275 -1.23 -11.63 35.96
N GLY A 276 -0.44 -12.21 35.04
CA GLY A 276 0.43 -11.44 34.15
C GLY A 276 -0.36 -10.51 33.24
N ARG A 277 -1.48 -10.99 32.68
CA ARG A 277 -2.37 -10.15 31.86
C ARG A 277 -2.98 -8.98 32.64
N GLU A 278 -3.43 -9.21 33.87
CA GLU A 278 -4.00 -8.14 34.71
C GLU A 278 -2.95 -7.08 35.06
N ARG A 279 -1.71 -7.49 35.34
CA ARG A 279 -0.59 -6.54 35.50
C ARG A 279 -0.29 -5.76 34.23
N LEU A 280 -0.26 -6.44 33.08
CA LEU A 280 -0.06 -5.79 31.78
C LEU A 280 -1.16 -4.76 31.48
N VAL A 281 -2.42 -5.10 31.72
CA VAL A 281 -3.57 -4.18 31.55
C VAL A 281 -3.40 -2.91 32.40
N ARG A 282 -3.11 -3.08 33.70
CA ARG A 282 -2.90 -1.94 34.61
C ARG A 282 -1.71 -1.08 34.19
N ALA A 283 -0.61 -1.69 33.77
CA ALA A 283 0.56 -0.95 33.31
C ALA A 283 0.30 -0.17 32.02
N LEU A 284 -0.38 -0.78 31.03
CA LEU A 284 -0.74 -0.10 29.79
C LEU A 284 -1.68 1.08 30.05
N ALA A 285 -2.72 0.89 30.87
CA ALA A 285 -3.64 1.95 31.23
C ALA A 285 -2.95 3.08 32.01
N GLY A 286 -2.13 2.74 33.00
CA GLY A 286 -1.40 3.70 33.81
C GLY A 286 -0.42 4.55 32.98
N LEU A 287 0.36 3.92 32.10
CA LEU A 287 1.28 4.62 31.21
C LEU A 287 0.55 5.53 30.21
N ALA A 288 -0.56 5.05 29.64
CA ALA A 288 -1.36 5.85 28.72
C ALA A 288 -2.03 7.05 29.40
N ALA A 289 -2.58 6.86 30.59
CA ALA A 289 -3.14 7.93 31.41
C ALA A 289 -2.07 8.97 31.78
N GLN A 290 -0.90 8.52 32.26
CA GLN A 290 0.23 9.41 32.55
C GLN A 290 0.71 10.19 31.33
N ALA A 291 0.74 9.56 30.15
CA ALA A 291 1.12 10.25 28.92
C ALA A 291 0.10 11.31 28.49
N LEU A 292 -1.19 11.10 28.77
CA LEU A 292 -2.28 12.04 28.49
C LEU A 292 -2.38 13.17 29.52
N THR A 293 -2.18 12.89 30.80
CA THR A 293 -2.45 13.83 31.90
C THR A 293 -1.20 14.30 32.65
N GLY A 294 -0.01 14.02 32.13
CA GLY A 294 1.26 14.34 32.78
C GLY A 294 1.49 15.83 33.02
N LEU A 295 2.35 16.14 33.99
CA LEU A 295 2.75 17.51 34.36
C LEU A 295 3.39 18.21 33.14
N GLY A 296 2.75 19.28 32.67
CA GLY A 296 3.14 20.03 31.47
C GLY A 296 2.11 20.03 30.33
N GLY A 297 0.97 19.36 30.52
CA GLY A 297 -0.04 19.16 29.47
C GLY A 297 0.38 17.97 28.61
N GLY A 298 -0.16 16.79 28.92
CA GLY A 298 0.23 15.54 28.28
C GLY A 298 0.03 15.54 26.75
N GLY A 299 0.52 14.49 26.09
CA GLY A 299 0.38 14.36 24.65
C GLY A 299 -1.08 14.38 24.23
N PRO A 300 -1.47 15.10 23.15
CA PRO A 300 -2.88 15.29 22.79
C PRO A 300 -3.58 13.97 22.39
N ARG A 301 -2.80 12.94 22.04
CA ARG A 301 -3.31 11.65 21.54
C ARG A 301 -2.36 10.53 21.96
N VAL A 302 -2.91 9.46 22.52
CA VAL A 302 -2.18 8.25 22.89
C VAL A 302 -2.83 7.04 22.22
N ALA A 303 -2.01 6.17 21.64
CA ALA A 303 -2.47 4.89 21.09
C ALA A 303 -1.90 3.74 21.93
N VAL A 304 -2.77 2.86 22.40
CA VAL A 304 -2.38 1.63 23.09
C VAL A 304 -2.63 0.44 22.16
N VAL A 305 -1.56 -0.32 21.87
CA VAL A 305 -1.62 -1.51 21.01
C VAL A 305 -1.40 -2.75 21.87
N ALA A 306 -2.28 -3.73 21.73
CA ALA A 306 -2.18 -5.00 22.45
C ALA A 306 -2.36 -6.18 21.49
N ASN A 307 -1.62 -7.27 21.74
CA ASN A 307 -1.63 -8.45 20.87
C ASN A 307 -2.89 -9.33 21.03
N THR A 308 -3.68 -9.13 22.09
CA THR A 308 -4.89 -9.92 22.34
C THR A 308 -6.10 -9.03 22.58
N VAL A 309 -7.27 -9.48 22.14
CA VAL A 309 -8.56 -8.79 22.38
C VAL A 309 -8.85 -8.65 23.86
N ALA A 310 -8.48 -9.66 24.67
CA ALA A 310 -8.69 -9.63 26.11
C ALA A 310 -7.87 -8.52 26.78
N THR A 311 -6.60 -8.36 26.42
CA THR A 311 -5.76 -7.27 26.93
C THR A 311 -6.28 -5.91 26.46
N ALA A 312 -6.64 -5.77 25.17
CA ALA A 312 -7.16 -4.52 24.63
C ALA A 312 -8.45 -4.06 25.34
N ARG A 313 -9.40 -4.99 25.54
CA ARG A 313 -10.64 -4.72 26.30
C ARG A 313 -10.36 -4.37 27.75
N GLY A 314 -9.50 -5.14 28.42
CA GLY A 314 -9.13 -4.85 29.81
C GLY A 314 -8.54 -3.46 29.98
N THR A 315 -7.61 -3.07 29.08
CA THR A 315 -7.01 -1.74 29.12
C THR A 315 -8.02 -0.63 28.81
N PHE A 316 -8.96 -0.87 27.89
CA PHE A 316 -10.03 0.09 27.59
C PHE A 316 -10.91 0.37 28.80
N GLU A 317 -11.39 -0.68 29.48
CA GLU A 317 -12.23 -0.52 30.68
C GLU A 317 -11.48 0.20 31.80
N GLU A 318 -10.20 -0.16 32.04
CA GLU A 318 -9.35 0.48 33.05
C GLU A 318 -9.10 1.97 32.72
N LEU A 319 -8.86 2.32 31.46
CA LEU A 319 -8.70 3.70 31.03
C LEU A 319 -10.00 4.49 31.18
N ARG A 320 -11.14 3.89 30.83
CA ARG A 320 -12.44 4.56 30.99
C ARG A 320 -12.77 4.81 32.45
N ALA A 321 -12.51 3.84 33.31
CA ALA A 321 -12.71 3.96 34.76
C ALA A 321 -11.79 5.02 35.39
N SER A 322 -10.52 5.07 34.97
CA SER A 322 -9.53 5.99 35.56
C SER A 322 -9.61 7.41 35.00
N LEU A 323 -9.76 7.58 33.69
CA LEU A 323 -9.79 8.91 33.07
C LEU A 323 -11.19 9.52 33.09
N GLY A 324 -12.24 8.69 33.03
CA GLY A 324 -13.63 9.14 32.92
C GLY A 324 -13.78 10.16 31.79
N ASP A 325 -14.31 11.32 32.17
CA ASP A 325 -14.61 12.44 31.28
C ASP A 325 -13.40 13.30 30.89
N ARG A 326 -12.20 12.97 31.37
CA ARG A 326 -10.97 13.72 31.08
C ARG A 326 -10.36 13.37 29.73
N ALA A 327 -10.80 12.31 29.07
CA ALA A 327 -10.31 11.90 27.76
C ALA A 327 -11.34 11.09 26.98
N ASP A 328 -11.36 11.27 25.65
CA ASP A 328 -12.09 10.39 24.74
C ASP A 328 -11.35 9.05 24.61
N VAL A 329 -11.89 7.98 25.20
CA VAL A 329 -11.33 6.62 25.08
C VAL A 329 -12.14 5.84 24.05
N GLU A 330 -11.49 5.36 23.00
CA GLU A 330 -12.09 4.57 21.93
C GLU A 330 -11.40 3.18 21.81
N LEU A 331 -12.18 2.11 21.58
CA LEU A 331 -11.67 0.74 21.41
C LEU A 331 -11.84 0.22 19.98
N LEU A 332 -10.73 -0.05 19.32
CA LEU A 332 -10.67 -0.69 18.01
C LEU A 332 -10.13 -2.12 18.15
N ILE A 333 -10.94 -3.13 17.80
CA ILE A 333 -10.55 -4.55 17.80
C ILE A 333 -11.00 -5.22 16.50
N GLY A 334 -10.44 -6.39 16.18
CA GLY A 334 -10.78 -7.17 14.99
C GLY A 334 -12.28 -7.51 14.88
N ARG A 335 -12.73 -7.89 13.68
CA ARG A 335 -14.16 -8.07 13.33
C ARG A 335 -14.90 -8.98 14.31
N CYS A 336 -15.77 -8.39 15.13
CA CYS A 336 -16.86 -9.10 15.80
C CYS A 336 -18.13 -8.98 14.94
N ARG A 337 -18.78 -10.11 14.63
CA ARG A 337 -20.03 -10.13 13.84
C ARG A 337 -21.08 -9.22 14.51
N GLY A 338 -21.68 -8.31 13.75
CA GLY A 338 -22.71 -7.36 14.22
C GLY A 338 -22.26 -5.91 14.43
N PHE A 339 -20.95 -5.66 14.60
CA PHE A 339 -20.41 -4.31 14.90
C PHE A 339 -19.65 -3.65 13.73
N GLU A 340 -19.74 -4.22 12.52
CA GLU A 340 -18.88 -3.82 11.39
C GLU A 340 -19.06 -2.36 10.95
N ARG A 341 -20.29 -1.82 10.98
CA ARG A 341 -20.55 -0.42 10.58
C ARG A 341 -20.04 0.58 11.62
N GLU A 342 -20.23 0.30 12.90
CA GLU A 342 -19.71 1.15 13.99
C GLU A 342 -18.19 1.17 14.04
N GLN A 343 -17.54 0.01 13.82
CA GLN A 343 -16.08 -0.10 13.78
C GLN A 343 -15.47 0.59 12.55
N LEU A 344 -16.17 0.60 11.41
CA LEU A 344 -15.76 1.39 10.23
C LEU A 344 -15.83 2.89 10.51
N GLY A 345 -16.94 3.37 11.06
CA GLY A 345 -17.07 4.79 11.47
C GLY A 345 -16.04 5.18 12.53
N LEU A 346 -15.75 4.28 13.48
CA LEU A 346 -14.68 4.46 14.46
C LEU A 346 -13.30 4.57 13.82
N ALA A 347 -12.97 3.67 12.88
CA ALA A 347 -11.68 3.69 12.20
C ALA A 347 -11.46 4.96 11.35
N GLU A 348 -12.52 5.51 10.75
CA GLU A 348 -12.45 6.81 10.08
C GLU A 348 -12.27 7.95 11.07
N ARG A 349 -13.00 7.95 12.19
CA ARG A 349 -12.81 8.94 13.26
C ARG A 349 -11.38 8.91 13.80
N ILE A 350 -10.85 7.74 14.13
CA ILE A 350 -9.47 7.58 14.61
C ILE A 350 -8.49 8.09 13.56
N ARG A 351 -8.68 7.74 12.27
CA ARG A 351 -7.84 8.29 11.20
C ARG A 351 -7.89 9.82 11.14
N GLY A 352 -9.09 10.41 11.20
CA GLY A 352 -9.27 11.86 11.23
C GLY A 352 -8.59 12.51 12.44
N ALA A 353 -8.67 11.88 13.63
CA ALA A 353 -7.94 12.35 14.81
C ALA A 353 -6.44 12.33 14.57
N PHE A 354 -5.85 11.18 14.22
CA PHE A 354 -4.40 11.07 14.10
C PHE A 354 -3.82 11.74 12.85
N ALA A 355 -4.65 12.09 11.86
CA ALA A 355 -4.24 12.84 10.67
C ALA A 355 -4.26 14.37 10.86
N ALA A 356 -5.08 14.90 11.78
CA ALA A 356 -5.20 16.34 12.01
C ALA A 356 -3.94 16.92 12.68
N ALA A 357 -3.43 18.04 12.15
CA ALA A 357 -2.29 18.76 12.72
C ALA A 357 -2.65 19.45 14.05
N ASP A 358 -3.90 19.91 14.18
CA ASP A 358 -4.42 20.53 15.40
C ASP A 358 -5.12 19.51 16.32
N PRO A 359 -5.14 19.73 17.64
CA PRO A 359 -6.00 19.00 18.55
C PRO A 359 -7.47 19.11 18.11
N ARG A 360 -8.27 18.06 18.34
CA ARG A 360 -9.70 18.14 18.02
C ARG A 360 -10.32 19.26 18.87
N PRO A 361 -11.26 20.05 18.32
CA PRO A 361 -12.11 20.89 19.16
C PRO A 361 -12.89 20.01 20.14
N ASP A 362 -13.13 20.54 21.34
CA ASP A 362 -13.94 19.87 22.36
C ASP A 362 -15.31 19.48 21.78
N ARG A 363 -15.75 18.26 22.05
CA ARG A 363 -17.09 17.83 21.69
C ARG A 363 -18.10 18.46 22.64
N ASP A 364 -19.18 19.01 22.09
CA ASP A 364 -20.41 19.19 22.86
C ASP A 364 -20.90 17.82 23.31
N ARG A 365 -20.88 17.60 24.62
CA ARG A 365 -21.35 16.37 25.24
C ARG A 365 -22.86 16.50 25.44
N PRO A 366 -23.69 15.57 24.95
CA PRO A 366 -25.10 15.54 25.32
C PRO A 366 -25.19 15.31 26.84
N ALA A 367 -26.04 16.11 27.47
CA ALA A 367 -26.28 16.16 28.92
C ALA A 367 -26.75 14.83 29.51
#